data_AF-A0A816GJJ8-F1
#
_entry.id   AF-A0A816GJJ8-F1
#
_cell.length_a   1.000
_cell.length_b   1.000
_cell.length_c   1.000
_cell.angle_alpha   90.00
_cell.angle_beta   90.00
_cell.angle_gamma   90.00
#
_symmetry.space_group_name_H-M   'P 1'
#
loop_
_entity.id
_entity.type
_entity.pdbx_description
1 polymer ?
#
loop_
_entity_poly.entity_id
_entity_poly.type
_entity_poly.pdbx_seq_one_letter_code
_entity_poly.pdbx_strand_id
1 'polypeptide(L)'
;MNRRLSKANSITTYDTATLWRALEASSANQQNPTTRRWQRAASRLLRQHTITTMSPQQDHLSSSLSGTNIGIAGNDVSDSNNERPESNLAFVRRKCDEWLTHGLPKLAQLQNHQLQIDERDLKIEKEWQPFLNEQAKSFMSESIKLQQEAIYEMLSTEVSYIRQILTMTDIFMTSVMILKSSQRDGLLNDIDMEKLFSNIQDVLKANLTFWKEILLPIKLKLEQTGCAMNPSHLKQGFLKFDIYFQSYLHYVLDQKASAEYFKQKLAKDDLFQYLITWIEANFTNRLSFPDLTIKPLQRLTQYKLLLEAIQKRTQDNQQRNDLHEM
;
A
#
# COMPACT_ATOMS: atom_id res chain seq x y z
N MET A 1 5.03 19.23 -38.22
CA MET A 1 4.72 20.58 -37.70
C MET A 1 4.29 20.42 -36.25
N ASN A 2 5.19 20.76 -35.33
CA ASN A 2 5.09 20.58 -33.88
C ASN A 2 4.08 21.56 -33.25
N ARG A 3 3.35 21.12 -32.21
CA ARG A 3 3.44 21.63 -30.80
C ARG A 3 2.16 21.41 -29.98
N ARG A 4 2.40 20.98 -28.72
CA ARG A 4 1.59 21.13 -27.49
C ARG A 4 0.47 20.11 -27.23
N LEU A 5 0.83 19.00 -26.59
CA LEU A 5 0.20 18.51 -25.35
C LEU A 5 1.29 17.89 -24.46
N SER A 6 2.08 18.75 -23.83
CA SER A 6 2.93 18.41 -22.68
C SER A 6 2.51 19.37 -21.58
N LYS A 7 1.96 18.82 -20.49
CA LYS A 7 1.79 19.35 -19.12
C LYS A 7 0.39 19.04 -18.58
N ALA A 8 0.28 17.92 -17.87
CA ALA A 8 -0.56 17.77 -16.67
C ALA A 8 -0.17 16.50 -15.89
N ASN A 9 1.14 16.20 -15.75
CA ASN A 9 1.64 15.38 -14.64
C ASN A 9 2.20 16.34 -13.60
N SER A 10 1.29 17.08 -12.98
CA SER A 10 1.51 17.71 -11.69
C SER A 10 0.96 16.72 -10.69
N ILE A 11 1.84 15.92 -10.10
CA ILE A 11 1.55 15.23 -8.85
C ILE A 11 1.06 16.32 -7.91
N THR A 12 -0.23 16.35 -7.61
CA THR A 12 -0.79 17.18 -6.55
C THR A 12 -0.17 16.66 -5.27
N THR A 13 0.95 17.27 -4.88
CA THR A 13 1.43 17.26 -3.51
C THR A 13 0.29 17.79 -2.67
N TYR A 14 -0.50 16.89 -2.07
CA TYR A 14 -1.49 17.27 -1.08
C TYR A 14 -0.72 17.95 0.05
N ASP A 15 -0.88 19.26 0.14
CA ASP A 15 -0.37 20.07 1.24
C ASP A 15 -0.92 19.46 2.54
N THR A 16 -0.03 18.90 3.33
CA THR A 16 -0.33 18.29 4.63
C THR A 16 -1.11 19.26 5.55
N ALA A 17 -0.96 20.58 5.37
CA ALA A 17 -1.75 21.58 6.08
C ALA A 17 -3.22 21.66 5.59
N THR A 18 -3.49 21.30 4.34
CA THR A 18 -4.85 21.18 3.79
C THR A 18 -5.54 19.89 4.29
N LEU A 19 -4.79 18.79 4.42
CA LEU A 19 -5.27 17.56 5.08
C LEU A 19 -5.57 17.81 6.57
N TRP A 20 -4.75 18.63 7.25
CA TRP A 20 -4.98 19.07 8.62
C TRP A 20 -6.25 19.92 8.77
N ARG A 21 -6.45 20.95 7.92
CA ARG A 21 -7.68 21.78 7.94
C ARG A 21 -8.94 20.97 7.65
N ALA A 22 -8.86 19.94 6.80
CA ALA A 22 -9.98 19.04 6.54
C ALA A 22 -10.30 18.10 7.72
N LEU A 23 -9.28 17.70 8.49
CA LEU A 23 -9.43 16.96 9.75
C LEU A 23 -9.96 17.85 10.89
N GLU A 24 -9.50 19.11 11.00
CA GLU A 24 -10.00 20.09 11.98
C GLU A 24 -11.43 20.56 11.69
N ALA A 25 -11.78 20.82 10.42
CA ALA A 25 -13.14 21.22 10.05
C ALA A 25 -14.19 20.13 10.36
N SER A 26 -13.79 18.86 10.38
CA SER A 26 -14.61 17.75 10.84
C SER A 26 -14.53 17.48 12.34
N SER A 27 -13.53 18.02 13.02
CA SER A 27 -13.42 18.01 14.49
C SER A 27 -14.51 18.86 15.18
N ALA A 28 -15.20 19.73 14.44
CA ALA A 28 -16.21 20.63 15.00
C ALA A 28 -17.56 19.93 15.28
N ASN A 29 -17.81 18.75 14.72
CA ASN A 29 -19.12 18.10 14.80
C ASN A 29 -18.98 16.60 15.08
N GLN A 30 -18.73 16.21 16.35
CA GLN A 30 -19.12 14.90 16.97
C GLN A 30 -18.55 14.74 18.39
N GLN A 31 -19.34 14.11 19.28
CA GLN A 31 -19.13 14.00 20.74
C GLN A 31 -18.43 12.71 21.21
N ASN A 32 -17.78 11.92 20.35
CA ASN A 32 -17.20 10.63 20.77
C ASN A 32 -15.75 10.76 21.31
N PRO A 33 -15.48 10.42 22.60
CA PRO A 33 -14.15 10.56 23.22
C PRO A 33 -13.07 9.62 22.66
N THR A 34 -13.42 8.49 22.04
CA THR A 34 -12.46 7.57 21.42
C THR A 34 -11.90 8.15 20.12
N THR A 35 -12.77 8.70 19.26
CA THR A 35 -12.43 9.37 17.99
C THR A 35 -11.42 10.51 18.20
N ARG A 36 -11.54 11.27 19.29
CA ARG A 36 -10.59 12.35 19.65
C ARG A 36 -9.20 11.83 19.99
N ARG A 37 -9.09 10.64 20.59
CA ARG A 37 -7.80 10.03 20.97
C ARG A 37 -7.03 9.57 19.74
N TRP A 38 -7.73 8.97 18.78
CA TRP A 38 -7.23 8.58 17.46
C TRP A 38 -6.77 9.78 16.63
N GLN A 39 -7.61 10.82 16.57
CA GLN A 39 -7.29 12.05 15.85
C GLN A 39 -6.04 12.73 16.43
N ARG A 40 -5.90 12.81 17.76
CA ARG A 40 -4.70 13.39 18.41
C ARG A 40 -3.44 12.55 18.26
N ALA A 41 -3.54 11.23 18.06
CA ALA A 41 -2.40 10.36 17.79
C ALA A 41 -1.93 10.52 16.35
N ALA A 42 -2.84 10.41 15.37
CA ALA A 42 -2.55 10.67 13.95
C ALA A 42 -1.96 12.07 13.73
N SER A 43 -2.51 13.09 14.40
CA SER A 43 -2.06 14.49 14.31
C SER A 43 -0.70 14.79 14.95
N ARG A 44 -0.23 13.94 15.88
CA ARG A 44 1.11 14.04 16.46
C ARG A 44 2.15 13.35 15.58
N LEU A 45 1.77 12.26 14.93
CA LEU A 45 2.66 11.47 14.09
C LEU A 45 2.89 12.11 12.71
N LEU A 46 1.86 12.70 12.10
CA LEU A 46 2.00 13.47 10.86
C LEU A 46 2.88 14.73 11.02
N ARG A 47 2.87 15.37 12.21
CA ARG A 47 3.75 16.50 12.54
C ARG A 47 5.23 16.13 12.67
N GLN A 48 5.54 14.86 12.95
CA GLN A 48 6.92 14.38 13.04
C GLN A 48 7.53 14.07 11.67
N HIS A 49 6.70 13.87 10.63
CA HIS A 49 7.15 13.58 9.26
C HIS A 49 7.33 14.83 8.38
N THR A 50 6.59 15.91 8.63
CA THR A 50 6.75 17.18 7.89
C THR A 50 8.06 17.92 8.19
N ILE A 51 8.77 17.57 9.26
CA ILE A 51 10.06 18.17 9.62
C ILE A 51 11.22 17.60 8.77
N THR A 52 11.04 16.47 8.07
CA THR A 52 12.14 15.79 7.35
C THR A 52 12.23 16.18 5.86
N THR A 53 11.32 16.99 5.33
CA THR A 53 11.34 17.40 3.92
C THR A 53 11.63 18.87 3.73
N MET A 54 12.76 19.39 4.24
CA MET A 54 13.41 20.61 3.73
C MET A 54 14.90 20.64 4.05
N SER A 55 15.77 20.29 3.07
CA SER A 55 16.87 21.18 2.63
C SER A 55 17.67 20.61 1.43
N PRO A 56 18.32 21.49 0.62
CA PRO A 56 18.74 21.20 -0.75
C PRO A 56 20.26 21.14 -1.00
N GLN A 57 20.63 20.50 -2.12
CA GLN A 57 21.79 20.67 -3.02
C GLN A 57 23.23 20.89 -2.48
N GLN A 58 24.19 20.13 -3.04
CA GLN A 58 25.24 20.69 -3.89
C GLN A 58 26.01 19.63 -4.71
N ASP A 59 26.20 19.95 -5.99
CA ASP A 59 27.04 19.30 -7.01
C ASP A 59 28.55 19.50 -6.74
N HIS A 60 29.42 18.64 -7.31
CA HIS A 60 30.65 19.02 -8.04
C HIS A 60 31.32 17.83 -8.77
N LEU A 61 31.21 17.86 -10.11
CA LEU A 61 32.19 17.66 -11.22
C LEU A 61 33.45 16.73 -11.12
N SER A 62 33.46 15.72 -12.01
CA SER A 62 34.49 15.28 -13.03
C SER A 62 35.99 15.10 -12.72
N SER A 63 36.61 13.94 -13.07
CA SER A 63 37.34 13.67 -14.36
C SER A 63 38.50 12.64 -14.30
N SER A 64 38.54 11.76 -15.33
CA SER A 64 39.67 11.16 -16.09
C SER A 64 40.76 10.23 -15.51
N LEU A 65 40.77 9.00 -16.07
CA LEU A 65 41.85 8.21 -16.72
C LEU A 65 43.33 8.33 -16.31
N SER A 66 43.96 7.18 -16.01
CA SER A 66 45.24 6.76 -16.61
C SER A 66 45.53 5.28 -16.30
N GLY A 67 45.87 4.49 -17.32
CA GLY A 67 46.20 3.07 -17.20
C GLY A 67 47.64 2.79 -16.79
N THR A 68 47.93 1.53 -16.46
CA THR A 68 49.23 0.90 -16.70
C THR A 68 49.02 -0.61 -16.83
N ASN A 69 49.62 -1.17 -17.88
CA ASN A 69 49.63 -2.59 -18.23
C ASN A 69 50.96 -3.16 -17.76
N ILE A 70 50.99 -4.22 -16.96
CA ILE A 70 52.20 -5.04 -16.73
C ILE A 70 51.83 -6.51 -16.56
N GLY A 71 52.38 -7.35 -17.45
CA GLY A 71 53.09 -8.56 -17.05
C GLY A 71 52.32 -9.87 -16.98
N ILE A 72 52.51 -10.69 -18.03
CA ILE A 72 52.26 -12.13 -18.05
C ILE A 72 53.26 -12.83 -17.12
N ALA A 73 52.78 -13.70 -16.24
CA ALA A 73 53.53 -14.87 -15.78
C ALA A 73 52.54 -16.01 -15.51
N GLY A 74 52.65 -17.08 -16.30
CA GLY A 74 51.91 -18.31 -16.09
C GLY A 74 52.43 -19.07 -14.87
N ASN A 75 51.52 -19.81 -14.24
CA ASN A 75 51.84 -21.05 -13.57
C ASN A 75 50.56 -21.90 -13.57
N ASP A 76 50.60 -22.97 -14.36
CA ASP A 76 49.73 -24.12 -14.20
C ASP A 76 50.01 -24.73 -12.82
N VAL A 77 49.01 -24.68 -11.95
CA VAL A 77 48.88 -25.62 -10.84
C VAL A 77 47.45 -26.14 -10.90
N SER A 78 47.38 -27.45 -11.12
CA SER A 78 46.20 -28.31 -11.06
C SER A 78 45.28 -27.96 -9.89
N ASP A 79 44.14 -27.33 -10.19
CA ASP A 79 43.08 -27.08 -9.21
C ASP A 79 42.14 -28.28 -9.15
N SER A 80 42.42 -29.14 -8.17
CA SER A 80 41.46 -30.04 -7.55
C SER A 80 40.14 -29.31 -7.27
N ASN A 81 39.02 -29.88 -7.71
CA ASN A 81 37.64 -29.46 -7.38
C ASN A 81 37.51 -29.03 -5.91
N ASN A 82 37.57 -27.72 -5.67
CA ASN A 82 37.20 -27.11 -4.41
C ASN A 82 36.22 -25.98 -4.77
N GLU A 83 34.98 -26.35 -5.02
CA GLU A 83 33.90 -25.38 -5.20
C GLU A 83 33.86 -24.50 -3.95
N ARG A 84 34.32 -23.25 -4.07
CA ARG A 84 34.19 -22.26 -3.00
C ARG A 84 32.71 -22.20 -2.61
N PRO A 85 32.37 -22.25 -1.32
CA PRO A 85 30.98 -22.14 -0.91
C PRO A 85 30.37 -20.84 -1.47
N GLU A 86 29.25 -20.98 -2.17
CA GLU A 86 28.50 -19.86 -2.78
C GLU A 86 28.31 -18.75 -1.75
N SER A 87 28.64 -17.50 -2.10
CA SER A 87 28.46 -16.37 -1.18
C SER A 87 26.99 -16.14 -0.85
N ASN A 88 26.69 -15.58 0.33
CA ASN A 88 25.31 -15.29 0.72
C ASN A 88 24.59 -14.37 -0.29
N LEU A 89 25.31 -13.41 -0.89
CA LEU A 89 24.74 -12.56 -1.92
C LEU A 89 24.41 -13.31 -3.22
N ALA A 90 25.28 -14.24 -3.64
CA ALA A 90 25.01 -15.09 -4.80
C ALA A 90 23.80 -16.00 -4.56
N PHE A 91 23.69 -16.55 -3.35
CA PHE A 91 22.53 -17.35 -2.93
C PHE A 91 21.23 -16.54 -2.98
N VAL A 92 21.22 -15.32 -2.41
CA VAL A 92 20.03 -14.45 -2.44
C VAL A 92 19.65 -14.09 -3.87
N ARG A 93 20.63 -13.75 -4.73
CA ARG A 93 20.39 -13.48 -6.16
C ARG A 93 19.70 -14.65 -6.85
N ARG A 94 20.26 -15.85 -6.71
CA ARG A 94 19.67 -17.06 -7.30
C ARG A 94 18.26 -17.32 -6.78
N LYS A 95 18.00 -17.11 -5.49
CA LYS A 95 16.64 -17.23 -4.94
C LYS A 95 15.67 -16.23 -5.53
N CYS A 96 16.08 -14.98 -5.68
CA CYS A 96 15.30 -13.96 -6.37
C CYS A 96 14.97 -14.37 -7.81
N ASP A 97 15.93 -14.90 -8.57
CA ASP A 97 15.71 -15.37 -9.95
C ASP A 97 14.76 -16.58 -10.01
N GLU A 98 14.91 -17.54 -9.09
CA GLU A 98 13.99 -18.66 -8.92
C GLU A 98 12.55 -18.16 -8.65
N TRP A 99 12.38 -17.14 -7.81
CA TRP A 99 11.07 -16.57 -7.50
C TRP A 99 10.44 -15.81 -8.67
N LEU A 100 11.23 -15.17 -9.54
CA LEU A 100 10.70 -14.60 -10.79
C LEU A 100 10.14 -15.69 -11.72
N THR A 101 10.80 -16.85 -11.73
CA THR A 101 10.47 -17.94 -12.66
C THR A 101 9.31 -18.80 -12.15
N HIS A 102 9.29 -19.11 -10.86
CA HIS A 102 8.38 -20.08 -10.26
C HIS A 102 7.33 -19.45 -9.34
N GLY A 103 7.41 -18.15 -9.11
CA GLY A 103 6.64 -17.46 -8.09
C GLY A 103 7.23 -17.61 -6.69
N LEU A 104 6.85 -16.72 -5.79
CA LEU A 104 7.28 -16.77 -4.40
C LEU A 104 6.50 -17.88 -3.65
N PRO A 105 7.18 -18.76 -2.90
CA PRO A 105 6.51 -19.78 -2.11
C PRO A 105 5.53 -19.17 -1.11
N LYS A 106 4.33 -19.73 -1.02
CA LYS A 106 3.34 -19.29 -0.04
C LYS A 106 3.66 -19.93 1.32
N LEU A 107 3.79 -19.11 2.37
CA LEU A 107 4.08 -19.58 3.73
C LEU A 107 2.79 -19.82 4.51
N ALA A 108 2.55 -21.06 4.95
CA ALA A 108 1.36 -21.45 5.72
C ALA A 108 1.13 -20.59 6.97
N GLN A 109 2.22 -20.16 7.62
CA GLN A 109 2.19 -19.28 8.80
C GLN A 109 1.58 -17.91 8.51
N LEU A 110 1.77 -17.39 7.29
CA LEU A 110 1.17 -16.15 6.81
C LEU A 110 -0.24 -16.38 6.26
N GLN A 111 -0.54 -17.59 5.79
CA GLN A 111 -1.86 -17.97 5.26
C GLN A 111 -2.91 -18.20 6.35
N ASN A 112 -2.54 -18.68 7.54
CA ASN A 112 -3.49 -19.07 8.60
C ASN A 112 -4.28 -17.90 9.24
N HIS A 113 -3.93 -16.63 8.95
CA HIS A 113 -4.61 -15.45 9.49
C HIS A 113 -5.34 -14.61 8.44
N GLN A 114 -5.19 -14.93 7.15
CA GLN A 114 -5.82 -14.21 6.07
C GLN A 114 -7.20 -14.82 5.80
N LEU A 115 -8.24 -13.99 5.93
CA LEU A 115 -9.57 -14.27 5.38
C LEU A 115 -9.40 -14.67 3.91
N GLN A 116 -9.40 -15.97 3.57
CA GLN A 116 -9.21 -16.47 2.19
C GLN A 116 -10.10 -15.67 1.23
N ILE A 117 -9.53 -14.68 0.56
CA ILE A 117 -10.24 -13.82 -0.38
C ILE A 117 -9.94 -14.41 -1.75
N ASP A 118 -10.98 -14.63 -2.52
CA ASP A 118 -10.77 -15.07 -3.88
C ASP A 118 -10.11 -13.91 -4.65
N GLU A 119 -9.06 -14.19 -5.42
CA GLU A 119 -8.41 -13.18 -6.24
C GLU A 119 -9.42 -12.52 -7.20
N ARG A 120 -10.48 -13.26 -7.59
CA ARG A 120 -11.62 -12.77 -8.36
C ARG A 120 -12.40 -11.67 -7.64
N ASP A 121 -12.50 -11.73 -6.32
CA ASP A 121 -13.20 -10.72 -5.52
C ASP A 121 -12.43 -9.39 -5.46
N LEU A 122 -11.10 -9.45 -5.62
CA LEU A 122 -10.22 -8.29 -5.72
C LEU A 122 -10.01 -7.83 -7.17
N LYS A 123 -10.81 -8.30 -8.12
CA LYS A 123 -10.81 -7.79 -9.49
C LYS A 123 -11.87 -6.69 -9.64
N ILE A 124 -11.46 -5.51 -10.08
CA ILE A 124 -12.37 -4.39 -10.38
C ILE A 124 -12.07 -3.86 -11.78
N GLU A 125 -13.11 -3.73 -12.60
CA GLU A 125 -12.99 -3.20 -13.96
C GLU A 125 -12.80 -1.68 -13.93
N LYS A 126 -12.25 -1.10 -15.01
CA LYS A 126 -11.98 0.34 -15.08
C LYS A 126 -13.28 1.17 -15.07
N GLU A 127 -14.35 0.62 -15.62
CA GLU A 127 -15.62 1.30 -15.85
C GLU A 127 -16.76 0.49 -15.23
N TRP A 128 -17.74 1.19 -14.65
CA TRP A 128 -18.90 0.59 -13.98
C TRP A 128 -20.14 0.55 -14.87
N GLN A 129 -20.19 1.44 -15.87
CA GLN A 129 -21.30 1.65 -16.79
C GLN A 129 -21.67 0.39 -17.59
N PRO A 130 -20.71 -0.46 -18.05
CA PRO A 130 -21.03 -1.67 -18.79
C PRO A 130 -21.88 -2.69 -18.01
N PHE A 131 -21.86 -2.63 -16.67
CA PHE A 131 -22.65 -3.54 -15.82
C PHE A 131 -24.12 -3.14 -15.73
N LEU A 132 -24.50 -1.91 -16.11
CA LEU A 132 -25.87 -1.45 -15.97
C LEU A 132 -26.83 -2.17 -16.90
N ASN A 133 -28.02 -2.47 -16.40
CA ASN A 133 -29.13 -2.93 -17.22
C ASN A 133 -29.81 -1.74 -17.96
N GLU A 134 -30.62 -2.04 -18.98
CA GLU A 134 -31.26 -1.01 -19.82
C GLU A 134 -32.19 -0.08 -19.05
N GLN A 135 -32.86 -0.59 -18.01
CA GLN A 135 -33.71 0.22 -17.14
C GLN A 135 -32.88 1.21 -16.32
N ALA A 136 -31.79 0.76 -15.70
CA ALA A 136 -30.91 1.63 -14.93
C ALA A 136 -30.27 2.70 -15.84
N LYS A 137 -29.90 2.35 -17.08
CA LYS A 137 -29.38 3.31 -18.07
C LYS A 137 -30.41 4.39 -18.43
N SER A 138 -31.69 4.03 -18.61
CA SER A 138 -32.72 4.99 -19.01
C SER A 138 -33.05 6.02 -17.93
N PHE A 139 -32.91 5.67 -16.65
CA PHE A 139 -33.09 6.59 -15.52
C PHE A 139 -31.80 7.30 -15.07
N MET A 140 -30.68 7.12 -15.79
CA MET A 140 -29.36 7.60 -15.39
C MET A 140 -29.15 9.09 -15.68
N SER A 141 -29.61 9.96 -14.77
CA SER A 141 -29.32 11.39 -14.85
C SER A 141 -27.83 11.68 -14.61
N GLU A 142 -27.36 12.86 -15.03
CA GLU A 142 -25.96 13.26 -14.84
C GLU A 142 -25.56 13.28 -13.36
N SER A 143 -26.46 13.70 -12.47
CA SER A 143 -26.19 13.65 -11.03
C SER A 143 -26.04 12.23 -10.50
N ILE A 144 -26.83 11.28 -11.00
CA ILE A 144 -26.70 9.87 -10.59
C ILE A 144 -25.37 9.31 -11.10
N LYS A 145 -24.95 9.61 -12.34
CA LYS A 145 -23.64 9.18 -12.85
C LYS A 145 -22.49 9.65 -11.96
N LEU A 146 -22.49 10.92 -11.59
CA LEU A 146 -21.45 11.48 -10.70
C LEU A 146 -21.44 10.79 -9.33
N GLN A 147 -22.60 10.43 -8.79
CA GLN A 147 -22.71 9.66 -7.54
C GLN A 147 -22.15 8.25 -7.71
N GLN A 148 -22.52 7.55 -8.79
CA GLN A 148 -22.01 6.21 -9.10
C GLN A 148 -20.50 6.20 -9.28
N GLU A 149 -19.93 7.21 -9.94
CA GLU A 149 -18.49 7.40 -10.06
C GLU A 149 -17.80 7.54 -8.70
N ALA A 150 -18.38 8.33 -7.77
CA ALA A 150 -17.81 8.47 -6.42
C ALA A 150 -17.85 7.18 -5.60
N ILE A 151 -18.95 6.41 -5.71
CA ILE A 151 -19.05 5.09 -5.06
C ILE A 151 -18.03 4.12 -5.69
N TYR A 152 -17.93 4.11 -7.03
CA TYR A 152 -17.00 3.23 -7.73
C TYR A 152 -15.54 3.59 -7.48
N GLU A 153 -15.23 4.89 -7.29
CA GLU A 153 -13.92 5.36 -6.84
C GLU A 153 -13.57 4.79 -5.46
N MET A 154 -14.52 4.77 -4.52
CA MET A 154 -14.29 4.14 -3.20
C MET A 154 -13.96 2.65 -3.35
N LEU A 155 -14.70 1.91 -4.18
CA LEU A 155 -14.46 0.49 -4.43
C LEU A 155 -13.10 0.23 -5.09
N SER A 156 -12.81 0.93 -6.18
CA SER A 156 -11.58 0.74 -6.97
C SER A 156 -10.33 1.13 -6.20
N THR A 157 -10.39 2.23 -5.44
CA THR A 157 -9.28 2.64 -4.59
C THR A 157 -9.07 1.72 -3.39
N GLU A 158 -10.13 1.08 -2.86
CA GLU A 158 -9.98 0.06 -1.82
C GLU A 158 -9.23 -1.17 -2.35
N VAL A 159 -9.65 -1.69 -3.50
CA VAL A 159 -8.98 -2.83 -4.14
C VAL A 159 -7.51 -2.51 -4.43
N SER A 160 -7.23 -1.32 -4.96
CA SER A 160 -5.86 -0.87 -5.22
C SER A 160 -5.03 -0.83 -3.92
N TYR A 161 -5.61 -0.32 -2.84
CA TYR A 161 -4.95 -0.26 -1.54
C TYR A 161 -4.71 -1.64 -0.93
N ILE A 162 -5.71 -2.54 -0.93
CA ILE A 162 -5.56 -3.92 -0.45
C ILE A 162 -4.43 -4.63 -1.21
N ARG A 163 -4.36 -4.47 -2.54
CA ARG A 163 -3.27 -5.03 -3.35
C ARG A 163 -1.89 -4.51 -2.93
N GLN A 164 -1.77 -3.23 -2.58
CA GLN A 164 -0.51 -2.66 -2.09
C GLN A 164 -0.10 -3.25 -0.74
N ILE A 165 -1.04 -3.47 0.17
CA ILE A 165 -0.75 -4.15 1.44
C ILE A 165 -0.40 -5.62 1.22
N LEU A 166 -1.07 -6.30 0.30
CA LEU A 166 -0.73 -7.68 -0.08
C LEU A 166 0.69 -7.76 -0.62
N THR A 167 1.18 -6.77 -1.38
CA THR A 167 2.60 -6.71 -1.75
C THR A 167 3.51 -6.66 -0.50
N MET A 168 3.14 -5.91 0.53
CA MET A 168 3.92 -5.85 1.78
C MET A 168 3.94 -7.20 2.53
N THR A 169 2.81 -7.90 2.62
CA THR A 169 2.74 -9.18 3.33
C THR A 169 3.26 -10.32 2.49
N ASP A 170 2.74 -10.48 1.28
CA ASP A 170 2.91 -11.67 0.48
C ASP A 170 4.26 -11.66 -0.23
N ILE A 171 4.83 -10.49 -0.54
CA ILE A 171 6.14 -10.37 -1.19
C ILE A 171 7.23 -9.98 -0.19
N PHE A 172 7.14 -8.78 0.42
CA PHE A 172 8.21 -8.30 1.30
C PHE A 172 8.39 -9.19 2.54
N MET A 173 7.33 -9.39 3.33
CA MET A 173 7.40 -10.16 4.57
C MET A 173 7.77 -11.62 4.30
N THR A 174 7.11 -12.26 3.33
CA THR A 174 7.40 -13.64 2.91
C THR A 174 8.86 -13.81 2.47
N SER A 175 9.39 -12.92 1.61
CA SER A 175 10.76 -13.05 1.09
C SER A 175 11.80 -12.99 2.21
N VAL A 176 11.63 -12.05 3.15
CA VAL A 176 12.51 -11.93 4.32
C VAL A 176 12.41 -13.18 5.19
N MET A 177 11.20 -13.69 5.44
CA MET A 177 11.00 -14.91 6.23
C MET A 177 11.64 -16.14 5.59
N ILE A 178 11.50 -16.33 4.28
CA ILE A 178 12.10 -17.46 3.58
C ILE A 178 13.62 -17.43 3.73
N LEU A 179 14.25 -16.28 3.46
CA LEU A 179 15.71 -16.15 3.56
C LEU A 179 16.20 -16.33 5.00
N LYS A 180 15.51 -15.76 5.98
CA LYS A 180 15.79 -15.94 7.41
C LYS A 180 15.64 -17.39 7.88
N SER A 181 14.68 -18.12 7.32
CA SER A 181 14.44 -19.54 7.65
C SER A 181 15.37 -20.51 6.92
N SER A 182 16.24 -20.02 6.05
CA SER A 182 17.19 -20.85 5.33
C SER A 182 18.22 -21.45 6.28
N GLN A 183 18.68 -22.67 6.00
CA GLN A 183 19.70 -23.37 6.81
C GLN A 183 21.12 -22.77 6.67
N ARG A 184 21.24 -21.56 6.11
CA ARG A 184 22.52 -20.86 5.93
C ARG A 184 22.70 -19.78 6.97
N ASP A 185 23.87 -19.77 7.58
CA ASP A 185 24.24 -18.75 8.55
C ASP A 185 24.42 -17.38 7.88
N GLY A 186 23.99 -16.33 8.61
CA GLY A 186 24.15 -14.94 8.19
C GLY A 186 23.16 -14.43 7.14
N LEU A 187 22.07 -15.15 6.87
CA LEU A 187 21.01 -14.67 5.96
C LEU A 187 19.92 -13.92 6.72
N LEU A 188 19.99 -12.58 6.75
CA LEU A 188 18.94 -11.72 7.33
C LEU A 188 18.52 -12.11 8.77
N ASN A 189 19.35 -12.86 9.49
CA ASN A 189 19.04 -13.37 10.82
C ASN A 189 18.87 -12.24 11.84
N ASP A 190 19.54 -11.12 11.61
CA ASP A 190 19.43 -9.92 12.44
C ASP A 190 18.24 -9.03 12.08
N ILE A 191 17.40 -9.42 11.11
CA ILE A 191 16.16 -8.71 10.80
C ILE A 191 15.06 -9.14 11.77
N ASP A 192 14.66 -8.19 12.60
CA ASP A 192 13.46 -8.20 13.43
C ASP A 192 12.22 -7.86 12.58
N MET A 193 11.33 -8.84 12.45
CA MET A 193 10.13 -8.75 11.61
C MET A 193 9.08 -7.81 12.19
N GLU A 194 8.91 -7.80 13.52
CA GLU A 194 7.93 -6.95 14.19
C GLU A 194 8.34 -5.49 14.09
N LYS A 195 9.64 -5.18 14.25
CA LYS A 195 10.12 -3.80 14.04
C LYS A 195 10.01 -3.36 12.59
N LEU A 196 10.24 -4.26 11.62
CA LEU A 196 10.20 -3.91 10.20
C LEU A 196 8.77 -3.69 9.67
N PHE A 197 7.84 -4.55 10.06
CA PHE A 197 6.48 -4.59 9.50
C PHE A 197 5.38 -4.15 10.47
N SER A 198 5.69 -3.96 11.76
CA SER A 198 4.70 -3.76 12.83
C SER A 198 3.57 -4.79 12.71
N ASN A 199 2.32 -4.38 12.90
CA ASN A 199 1.14 -5.23 12.76
C ASN A 199 0.45 -5.10 11.39
N ILE A 200 1.22 -4.96 10.30
CA ILE A 200 0.66 -4.81 8.93
C ILE A 200 -0.32 -5.92 8.54
N GLN A 201 -0.15 -7.14 9.07
CA GLN A 201 -1.08 -8.24 8.82
C GLN A 201 -2.46 -8.01 9.43
N ASP A 202 -2.54 -7.38 10.61
CA ASP A 202 -3.81 -7.01 11.24
C ASP A 202 -4.48 -5.85 10.50
N VAL A 203 -3.68 -4.94 9.93
CA VAL A 203 -4.15 -3.89 9.04
C VAL A 203 -4.73 -4.50 7.77
N LEU A 204 -4.02 -5.44 7.12
CA LEU A 204 -4.53 -6.17 5.96
C LEU A 204 -5.85 -6.86 6.29
N LYS A 205 -5.90 -7.58 7.42
CA LYS A 205 -7.10 -8.28 7.88
C LYS A 205 -8.28 -7.33 8.04
N ALA A 206 -8.09 -6.18 8.70
CA ALA A 206 -9.14 -5.17 8.85
C ALA A 206 -9.74 -4.74 7.50
N ASN A 207 -8.89 -4.43 6.51
CA ASN A 207 -9.34 -4.01 5.18
C ASN A 207 -10.01 -5.14 4.40
N LEU A 208 -9.50 -6.37 4.49
CA LEU A 208 -10.14 -7.52 3.86
C LEU A 208 -11.52 -7.79 4.46
N THR A 209 -11.68 -7.68 5.78
CA THR A 209 -12.98 -7.78 6.44
C THR A 209 -13.93 -6.69 5.95
N PHE A 210 -13.48 -5.43 5.96
CA PHE A 210 -14.28 -4.30 5.50
C PHE A 210 -14.70 -4.44 4.04
N TRP A 211 -13.77 -4.87 3.17
CA TRP A 211 -14.07 -5.16 1.78
C TRP A 211 -15.13 -6.26 1.65
N LYS A 212 -14.92 -7.42 2.29
CA LYS A 212 -15.85 -8.56 2.18
C LYS A 212 -17.25 -8.24 2.71
N GLU A 213 -17.34 -7.57 3.85
CA GLU A 213 -18.61 -7.37 4.53
C GLU A 213 -19.39 -6.17 4.01
N ILE A 214 -18.72 -5.13 3.50
CA ILE A 214 -19.35 -3.84 3.17
C ILE A 214 -19.27 -3.52 1.67
N LEU A 215 -18.08 -3.58 1.09
CA LEU A 215 -17.84 -3.05 -0.26
C LEU A 215 -18.10 -4.07 -1.38
N LEU A 216 -17.67 -5.32 -1.17
CA LEU A 216 -17.86 -6.42 -2.12
C LEU A 216 -19.36 -6.70 -2.40
N PRO A 217 -20.28 -6.69 -1.42
CA PRO A 217 -21.70 -6.85 -1.70
C PRO A 217 -22.27 -5.76 -2.61
N ILE A 218 -21.77 -4.52 -2.52
CA ILE A 218 -22.19 -3.41 -3.39
C ILE A 218 -21.73 -3.69 -4.84
N LYS A 219 -20.47 -4.08 -5.01
CA LYS A 219 -19.91 -4.49 -6.31
C LYS A 219 -20.70 -5.64 -6.92
N LEU A 220 -20.90 -6.73 -6.17
CA LEU A 220 -21.59 -7.92 -6.67
C LEU A 220 -23.04 -7.62 -7.03
N LYS A 221 -23.74 -6.77 -6.26
CA LYS A 221 -25.10 -6.35 -6.59
C LYS A 221 -25.17 -5.61 -7.92
N LEU A 222 -24.22 -4.70 -8.19
CA LEU A 222 -24.12 -4.04 -9.48
C LEU A 222 -23.90 -5.07 -10.62
N GLU A 223 -22.93 -5.96 -10.46
CA GLU A 223 -22.58 -6.95 -11.50
C GLU A 223 -23.69 -7.97 -11.77
N GLN A 224 -24.45 -8.38 -10.74
CA GLN A 224 -25.48 -9.40 -10.85
C GLN A 224 -26.83 -8.85 -11.33
N THR A 225 -27.20 -7.64 -10.87
CA THR A 225 -28.53 -7.07 -11.13
C THR A 225 -28.52 -5.99 -12.20
N GLY A 226 -27.36 -5.37 -12.44
CA GLY A 226 -27.22 -4.19 -13.28
C GLY A 226 -27.91 -2.94 -12.73
N CYS A 227 -28.33 -2.96 -11.47
CA CYS A 227 -28.92 -1.81 -10.79
C CYS A 227 -27.84 -0.85 -10.28
N ALA A 228 -28.15 0.44 -10.25
CA ALA A 228 -27.28 1.45 -9.66
C ALA A 228 -26.96 1.14 -8.19
N MET A 229 -25.73 1.42 -7.77
CA MET A 229 -25.25 1.24 -6.41
C MET A 229 -25.95 2.22 -5.47
N ASN A 230 -26.46 1.72 -4.36
CA ASN A 230 -27.10 2.52 -3.32
C ASN A 230 -26.08 2.88 -2.22
N PRO A 231 -25.79 4.18 -1.98
CA PRO A 231 -24.84 4.60 -0.94
C PRO A 231 -25.29 4.24 0.48
N SER A 232 -26.59 4.05 0.75
CA SER A 232 -27.08 3.64 2.07
C SER A 232 -26.52 2.27 2.50
N HIS A 233 -26.09 1.42 1.56
CA HIS A 233 -25.45 0.14 1.91
C HIS A 233 -24.09 0.32 2.61
N LEU A 234 -23.46 1.50 2.52
CA LEU A 234 -22.21 1.80 3.23
C LEU A 234 -22.44 2.02 4.74
N LYS A 235 -23.67 2.34 5.15
CA LYS A 235 -24.02 2.79 6.50
C LYS A 235 -23.53 1.86 7.59
N GLN A 236 -23.82 0.57 7.45
CA GLN A 236 -23.44 -0.44 8.44
C GLN A 236 -21.92 -0.48 8.67
N GLY A 237 -21.14 -0.30 7.60
CA GLY A 237 -19.68 -0.33 7.67
C GLY A 237 -19.13 0.89 8.39
N PHE A 238 -19.58 2.08 8.01
CA PHE A 238 -19.07 3.33 8.55
C PHE A 238 -19.53 3.60 9.99
N LEU A 239 -20.73 3.15 10.38
CA LEU A 239 -21.16 3.21 11.80
C LEU A 239 -20.30 2.34 12.73
N LYS A 240 -19.59 1.34 12.20
CA LYS A 240 -18.70 0.44 12.96
C LYS A 240 -17.23 0.64 12.57
N PHE A 241 -16.89 1.80 11.98
CA PHE A 241 -15.56 2.04 11.43
C PHE A 241 -14.45 1.93 12.49
N ASP A 242 -14.71 2.41 13.71
CA ASP A 242 -13.78 2.31 14.84
C ASP A 242 -13.49 0.86 15.26
N ILE A 243 -14.47 -0.03 15.11
CA ILE A 243 -14.33 -1.47 15.37
C ILE A 243 -13.51 -2.13 14.27
N TYR A 244 -13.85 -1.89 12.99
CA TYR A 244 -13.13 -2.49 11.86
C TYR A 244 -11.65 -2.09 11.84
N PHE A 245 -11.36 -0.82 12.10
CA PHE A 245 -10.03 -0.23 11.89
C PHE A 245 -9.21 -0.08 13.19
N GLN A 246 -9.58 -0.77 14.27
CA GLN A 246 -8.87 -0.70 15.57
C GLN A 246 -7.38 -1.07 15.47
N SER A 247 -7.02 -2.01 14.58
CA SER A 247 -5.63 -2.44 14.38
C SER A 247 -4.70 -1.35 13.87
N TYR A 248 -5.24 -0.30 13.22
CA TYR A 248 -4.43 0.81 12.73
C TYR A 248 -3.82 1.65 13.85
N LEU A 249 -4.32 1.59 15.10
CA LEU A 249 -3.74 2.39 16.19
C LEU A 249 -2.29 2.01 16.40
N HIS A 250 -2.07 0.70 16.49
CA HIS A 250 -0.78 0.11 16.75
C HIS A 250 0.15 0.43 15.58
N TYR A 251 -0.29 0.16 14.34
CA TYR A 251 0.49 0.42 13.14
C TYR A 251 0.96 1.88 13.06
N VAL A 252 0.04 2.80 13.31
CA VAL A 252 0.31 4.24 13.22
C VAL A 252 1.28 4.68 14.33
N LEU A 253 1.12 4.17 15.56
CA LEU A 253 2.04 4.47 16.68
C LEU A 253 3.47 3.97 16.43
N ASP A 254 3.62 2.81 15.80
CA ASP A 254 4.93 2.20 15.53
C ASP A 254 5.63 2.76 14.29
N GLN A 255 4.89 3.42 13.40
CA GLN A 255 5.34 3.75 12.05
C GLN A 255 6.71 4.45 12.02
N LYS A 256 6.97 5.38 12.96
CA LYS A 256 8.24 6.10 13.02
C LYS A 256 9.40 5.16 13.40
N ALA A 257 9.20 4.33 14.42
CA ALA A 257 10.20 3.38 14.87
C ALA A 257 10.51 2.35 13.78
N SER A 258 9.49 1.86 13.07
CA SER A 258 9.66 0.94 11.94
C SER A 258 10.41 1.59 10.78
N ALA A 259 10.12 2.86 10.44
CA ALA A 259 10.82 3.57 9.39
C ALA A 259 12.31 3.82 9.73
N GLU A 260 12.61 4.19 10.98
CA GLU A 260 13.98 4.35 11.46
C GLU A 260 14.74 3.02 11.45
N TYR A 261 14.10 1.94 11.90
CA TYR A 261 14.66 0.59 11.87
C TYR A 261 14.96 0.13 10.43
N PHE A 262 14.02 0.32 9.50
CA PHE A 262 14.21 0.03 8.09
C PHE A 262 15.43 0.77 7.53
N LYS A 263 15.50 2.10 7.74
CA LYS A 263 16.62 2.92 7.28
C LYS A 263 17.96 2.43 7.83
N GLN A 264 18.00 2.07 9.12
CA GLN A 264 19.20 1.55 9.75
C GLN A 264 19.66 0.23 9.13
N LYS A 265 18.73 -0.71 8.87
CA LYS A 265 19.05 -2.01 8.29
C LYS A 265 19.44 -1.91 6.81
N LEU A 266 18.72 -1.10 6.04
CA LEU A 266 19.03 -0.85 4.63
C LEU A 266 20.44 -0.29 4.42
N ALA A 267 20.94 0.52 5.37
CA ALA A 267 22.29 1.11 5.29
C ALA A 267 23.41 0.19 5.78
N LYS A 268 23.11 -0.91 6.48
CA LYS A 268 24.10 -1.77 7.15
C LYS A 268 24.19 -3.19 6.59
N ASP A 269 23.14 -3.65 5.94
CA ASP A 269 23.01 -5.04 5.47
C ASP A 269 22.84 -5.06 3.95
N ASP A 270 23.93 -5.39 3.24
CA ASP A 270 23.97 -5.44 1.78
C ASP A 270 23.01 -6.49 1.20
N LEU A 271 22.75 -7.59 1.94
CA LEU A 271 21.79 -8.61 1.51
C LEU A 271 20.36 -8.08 1.59
N PHE A 272 20.05 -7.37 2.68
CA PHE A 272 18.77 -6.71 2.85
C PHE A 272 18.56 -5.62 1.81
N GLN A 273 19.58 -4.79 1.56
CA GLN A 273 19.54 -3.77 0.51
C GLN A 273 19.27 -4.38 -0.86
N TYR A 274 20.01 -5.44 -1.23
CA TYR A 274 19.81 -6.14 -2.49
C TYR A 274 18.38 -6.67 -2.63
N LEU A 275 17.88 -7.35 -1.58
CA LEU A 275 16.52 -7.88 -1.58
C LEU A 275 15.47 -6.79 -1.78
N ILE A 276 15.54 -5.70 -1.02
CA ILE A 276 14.57 -4.60 -1.11
C ILE A 276 14.59 -3.97 -2.50
N THR A 277 15.77 -3.67 -3.05
CA THR A 277 15.90 -3.13 -4.42
C THR A 277 15.33 -4.09 -5.46
N TRP A 278 15.58 -5.39 -5.33
CA TRP A 278 15.01 -6.38 -6.23
C TRP A 278 13.48 -6.44 -6.13
N ILE A 279 12.90 -6.39 -4.93
CA ILE A 279 11.43 -6.38 -4.77
C ILE A 279 10.84 -5.10 -5.39
N GLU A 280 11.43 -3.94 -5.09
CA GLU A 280 10.98 -2.64 -5.61
C GLU A 280 11.00 -2.60 -7.15
N ALA A 281 12.01 -3.21 -7.78
CA ALA A 281 12.11 -3.27 -9.23
C ALA A 281 11.05 -4.17 -9.89
N ASN A 282 10.58 -5.22 -9.20
CA ASN A 282 9.78 -6.28 -9.83
C ASN A 282 8.30 -6.31 -9.40
N PHE A 283 7.93 -5.84 -8.20
CA PHE A 283 6.60 -6.11 -7.62
C PHE A 283 5.79 -4.89 -7.17
N THR A 284 6.38 -3.69 -7.14
CA THR A 284 5.79 -2.56 -6.41
C THR A 284 5.15 -1.48 -7.29
N ASN A 285 5.09 -1.67 -8.61
CA ASN A 285 4.70 -0.63 -9.57
C ASN A 285 5.45 0.71 -9.35
N ARG A 286 6.75 0.63 -9.03
CA ARG A 286 7.66 1.77 -8.77
C ARG A 286 7.45 2.49 -7.43
N LEU A 287 6.74 1.89 -6.48
CA LEU A 287 6.68 2.40 -5.11
C LEU A 287 7.83 1.86 -4.27
N SER A 288 8.51 2.73 -3.54
CA SER A 288 9.52 2.26 -2.58
C SER A 288 8.86 1.61 -1.36
N PHE A 289 9.62 0.81 -0.61
CA PHE A 289 9.15 0.24 0.65
C PHE A 289 8.66 1.34 1.63
N PRO A 290 9.37 2.46 1.84
CA PRO A 290 8.85 3.60 2.60
C PRO A 290 7.51 4.12 2.08
N ASP A 291 7.33 4.25 0.76
CA ASP A 291 6.08 4.74 0.16
C ASP A 291 4.90 3.79 0.43
N LEU A 292 5.15 2.48 0.50
CA LEU A 292 4.14 1.48 0.84
C LEU A 292 3.77 1.54 2.32
N THR A 293 4.76 1.70 3.21
CA THR A 293 4.51 1.74 4.68
C THR A 293 3.67 2.94 5.13
N ILE A 294 3.63 4.03 4.37
CA ILE A 294 2.79 5.18 4.69
C ILE A 294 1.34 5.05 4.16
N LYS A 295 1.07 4.10 3.24
CA LYS A 295 -0.26 3.91 2.63
C LYS A 295 -1.38 3.71 3.65
N PRO A 296 -1.22 2.93 4.74
CA PRO A 296 -2.28 2.76 5.72
C PRO A 296 -2.74 4.07 6.35
N LEU A 297 -1.80 4.96 6.70
CA LEU A 297 -2.14 6.26 7.25
C LEU A 297 -2.85 7.14 6.20
N GLN A 298 -2.40 7.10 4.94
CA GLN A 298 -3.05 7.82 3.84
C GLN A 298 -4.48 7.32 3.64
N ARG A 299 -4.69 5.99 3.61
CA ARG A 299 -6.02 5.40 3.37
C ARG A 299 -7.03 5.82 4.43
N LEU A 300 -6.64 5.79 5.71
CA LEU A 300 -7.51 6.25 6.81
C LEU A 300 -8.07 7.65 6.56
N THR A 301 -7.24 8.57 6.07
CA THR A 301 -7.67 9.94 5.78
C THR A 301 -8.54 10.05 4.51
N GLN A 302 -8.38 9.12 3.57
CA GLN A 302 -9.12 9.11 2.31
C GLN A 302 -10.57 8.66 2.47
N TYR A 303 -10.89 7.76 3.41
CA TYR A 303 -12.27 7.29 3.60
C TYR A 303 -13.23 8.45 3.83
N LYS A 304 -12.82 9.44 4.63
CA LYS A 304 -13.60 10.66 4.86
C LYS A 304 -13.84 11.45 3.56
N LEU A 305 -12.80 11.66 2.77
CA LEU A 305 -12.91 12.42 1.52
C LEU A 305 -13.79 11.72 0.49
N LEU A 306 -13.69 10.39 0.40
CA LEU A 306 -14.52 9.56 -0.45
C LEU A 306 -15.99 9.62 -0.01
N LEU A 307 -16.25 9.51 1.30
CA LEU A 307 -17.60 9.61 1.84
C LEU A 307 -18.21 11.01 1.61
N GLU A 308 -17.43 12.08 1.84
CA GLU A 308 -17.86 13.45 1.52
C GLU A 308 -18.16 13.63 0.03
N ALA A 309 -17.36 13.02 -0.85
CA ALA A 309 -17.60 13.07 -2.30
C ALA A 309 -18.92 12.39 -2.68
N ILE A 310 -19.23 11.23 -2.08
CA ILE A 310 -20.51 10.54 -2.26
C ILE A 310 -21.66 11.40 -1.73
N GLN A 311 -21.50 11.98 -0.53
CA GLN A 311 -22.52 12.83 0.10
C GLN A 311 -22.87 14.05 -0.74
N LYS A 312 -21.86 14.76 -1.26
CA LYS A 312 -22.05 15.96 -2.11
C LYS A 312 -22.81 15.67 -3.41
N ARG A 313 -22.73 14.42 -3.90
CA ARG A 313 -23.32 14.00 -5.18
C ARG A 313 -24.64 13.23 -5.00
N THR A 314 -25.06 12.99 -3.76
CA THR A 314 -26.31 12.29 -3.43
C THR A 314 -27.46 13.29 -3.33
N GLN A 315 -28.50 13.11 -4.15
CA GLN A 315 -29.69 13.98 -4.13
C GLN A 315 -30.85 13.39 -3.32
N ASP A 316 -30.97 12.07 -3.26
CA ASP A 316 -32.04 11.39 -2.55
C ASP A 316 -32.00 11.68 -1.04
N ASN A 317 -33.12 12.10 -0.46
CA ASN A 317 -33.18 12.57 0.93
C ASN A 317 -32.88 11.46 1.93
N GLN A 318 -33.36 10.23 1.69
CA GLN A 318 -33.09 9.12 2.60
C GLN A 318 -31.61 8.72 2.57
N GLN A 319 -31.03 8.61 1.38
CA GLN A 319 -29.60 8.33 1.21
C GLN A 319 -28.73 9.43 1.84
N ARG A 320 -29.12 10.70 1.72
CA ARG A 320 -28.41 11.81 2.37
C ARG A 320 -28.45 11.74 3.90
N ASN A 321 -29.60 11.39 4.47
CA ASN A 321 -29.73 11.18 5.91
C ASN A 321 -28.85 10.03 6.38
N ASP A 322 -28.88 8.90 5.67
CA ASP A 322 -28.02 7.76 5.96
C ASP A 322 -26.53 8.13 5.93
N LEU A 323 -26.10 8.89 4.92
CA LEU A 323 -24.71 9.36 4.79
C LEU A 323 -24.32 10.41 5.85
N HIS A 324 -25.27 11.16 6.41
CA HIS A 324 -24.99 12.12 7.48
C HIS A 324 -24.84 11.42 8.85
N GLU A 325 -25.45 10.25 9.03
CA GLU A 325 -25.30 9.45 10.24
C GLU A 325 -23.98 8.68 10.31
N MET A 326 -23.30 8.48 9.16
CA MET A 326 -22.00 7.79 9.03
C MET A 326 -20.84 8.66 9.51
#